data_AF-A0A0A1XA41-F1
#
_entry.id   AF-A0A0A1XA41-F1
#
_cell.length_a   1.000
_cell.length_b   1.000
_cell.length_c   1.000
_cell.angle_alpha   90.00
_cell.angle_beta   90.00
_cell.angle_gamma   90.00
#
_symmetry.space_group_name_H-M   'P 1'
#
loop_
_entity.id
_entity.type
_entity.pdbx_description
1 polymer ?
#
loop_
_entity_poly.entity_id
_entity_poly.type
_entity_poly.pdbx_seq_one_letter_code
_entity_poly.pdbx_strand_id
1 'polypeptide(L)'
;MLYPHSLIARSVPANRPYWWLREYNVNTTLQQHQGTCETTAAFPSSHLVSISTTVYLLALTILPACWQRLQLPKRHLRAFCMLGVILAGAGMSISRIYLAAQFPHQCLLSCFLALLTLRTFQKYAKSLYSLCRFKAVLILCCLSISPVIIYFGMLRIDMDPHWSVRMAFKWCMDPTQMRHEDSSIFVLARDFGYLTGVVLSLPLYKSFESKIVLVKRLPLLFVLEMLNYYARLETPKSYGRVAFVAYEFVRNAMHSFTLLTILPKFTT
;
A
#
# COMPACT_ATOMS: atom_id res chain seq x y z
N MET A 1 14.39 15.39 -21.32
CA MET A 1 15.43 15.93 -20.40
C MET A 1 14.77 16.98 -19.53
N LEU A 2 14.49 16.67 -18.26
CA LEU A 2 14.01 17.68 -17.31
C LEU A 2 15.25 18.39 -16.74
N TYR A 3 15.26 19.72 -16.83
CA TYR A 3 16.41 20.59 -16.53
C TYR A 3 17.01 20.33 -15.13
N PRO A 4 18.35 20.13 -15.01
CA PRO A 4 19.00 19.66 -13.79
C PRO A 4 19.25 20.74 -12.71
N HIS A 5 18.89 22.00 -12.90
CA HIS A 5 19.32 23.10 -12.00
C HIS A 5 18.25 23.77 -11.13
N SER A 6 16.99 23.32 -11.16
CA SER A 6 15.94 23.94 -10.34
C SER A 6 15.78 23.22 -8.99
N LEU A 7 15.53 23.98 -7.91
CA LEU A 7 15.04 23.46 -6.62
C LEU A 7 13.80 22.56 -6.79
N ILE A 8 13.06 22.75 -7.89
CA ILE A 8 11.93 21.94 -8.34
C ILE A 8 12.35 20.50 -8.64
N ALA A 9 13.51 20.26 -9.28
CA ALA A 9 14.03 18.91 -9.53
C ALA A 9 14.37 18.14 -8.23
N ARG A 10 14.82 18.86 -7.19
CA ARG A 10 15.08 18.33 -5.83
C ARG A 10 13.79 18.06 -5.04
N SER A 11 12.70 18.72 -5.41
CA SER A 11 11.39 18.63 -4.75
C SER A 11 10.35 17.86 -5.56
N VAL A 12 10.72 17.24 -6.69
CA VAL A 12 9.82 16.31 -7.39
C VAL A 12 9.55 15.15 -6.44
N PRO A 13 8.28 14.94 -6.01
CA PRO A 13 7.95 13.92 -5.03
C PRO A 13 8.39 12.51 -5.47
N ALA A 14 8.57 12.30 -6.78
CA ALA A 14 8.85 11.00 -7.36
C ALA A 14 10.33 10.56 -7.37
N ASN A 15 11.31 11.45 -7.17
CA ASN A 15 12.74 11.12 -7.28
C ASN A 15 13.29 10.35 -6.07
N ARG A 16 14.23 9.42 -6.30
CA ARG A 16 14.92 8.67 -5.25
C ARG A 16 16.34 9.21 -5.02
N PRO A 17 16.85 9.23 -3.77
CA PRO A 17 18.23 9.64 -3.48
C PRO A 17 19.28 8.90 -4.31
N TYR A 18 19.11 7.59 -4.48
CA TYR A 18 20.03 6.76 -5.26
C TYR A 18 20.12 7.19 -6.74
N TRP A 19 18.97 7.40 -7.40
CA TRP A 19 18.92 7.87 -8.78
C TRP A 19 19.52 9.27 -8.91
N TRP A 20 19.19 10.14 -7.96
CA TRP A 20 19.66 11.52 -7.94
C TRP A 20 21.20 11.57 -7.85
N LEU A 21 21.82 10.86 -6.92
CA LEU A 21 23.29 10.88 -6.78
C LEU A 21 24.02 10.45 -8.06
N ARG A 22 23.48 9.46 -8.77
CA ARG A 22 24.07 8.97 -10.03
C ARG A 22 23.81 9.90 -11.23
N GLU A 23 22.65 10.53 -11.33
CA GLU A 23 22.41 11.54 -12.39
C GLU A 23 23.36 12.73 -12.29
N TYR A 24 23.71 13.13 -11.06
CA TYR A 24 24.58 14.28 -10.81
C TYR A 24 26.06 13.90 -10.64
N ASN A 25 26.45 12.66 -10.95
CA ASN A 25 27.83 12.14 -10.82
C ASN A 25 28.51 12.55 -9.51
N VAL A 26 27.77 12.51 -8.40
CA VAL A 26 28.35 12.77 -7.09
C VAL A 26 29.23 11.56 -6.76
N ASN A 27 30.53 11.79 -6.51
CA ASN A 27 31.52 10.76 -6.21
C ASN A 27 31.31 10.13 -4.82
N THR A 28 30.17 9.46 -4.63
CA THR A 28 29.83 8.68 -3.45
C THR A 28 29.56 7.24 -3.86
N THR A 29 30.35 6.31 -3.33
CA THR A 29 30.20 4.88 -3.57
C THR A 29 29.08 4.32 -2.71
N LEU A 30 27.84 4.37 -3.20
CA LEU A 30 26.71 3.70 -2.56
C LEU A 30 26.61 2.24 -3.00
N GLN A 31 26.61 1.33 -2.03
CA GLN A 31 26.27 -0.07 -2.28
C GLN A 31 24.78 -0.18 -2.67
N GLN A 32 24.51 -0.94 -3.73
CA GLN A 32 23.15 -1.23 -4.13
C GLN A 32 22.67 -2.50 -3.43
N HIS A 33 21.48 -2.42 -2.85
CA HIS A 33 20.78 -3.58 -2.30
C HIS A 33 19.49 -3.80 -3.10
N GLN A 34 18.90 -4.99 -2.95
CA GLN A 34 17.64 -5.32 -3.63
C GLN A 34 16.52 -4.29 -3.36
N GLY A 35 16.48 -3.71 -2.15
CA GLY A 35 15.51 -2.68 -1.78
C GLY A 35 15.73 -1.30 -2.43
N THR A 36 16.81 -1.12 -3.19
CA THR A 36 17.14 0.13 -3.91
C THR A 36 16.56 0.15 -5.33
N CYS A 37 16.36 -1.03 -5.95
CA CYS A 37 15.89 -1.19 -7.33
C CYS A 37 14.34 -1.28 -7.45
N GLU A 38 13.63 -0.36 -6.80
CA GLU A 38 12.16 -0.30 -6.92
C GLU A 38 11.73 0.46 -8.18
N THR A 39 10.70 -0.04 -8.87
CA THR A 39 10.19 0.51 -10.15
C THR A 39 9.14 1.61 -10.00
N THR A 40 8.72 1.89 -8.76
CA THR A 40 7.72 2.92 -8.42
C THR A 40 8.37 4.27 -8.09
N ALA A 41 7.58 5.34 -8.17
CA ALA A 41 7.95 6.64 -7.62
C ALA A 41 8.23 6.56 -6.11
N ALA A 42 9.11 7.44 -5.61
CA ALA A 42 9.51 7.45 -4.21
C ALA A 42 8.38 7.86 -3.24
N PHE A 43 7.42 8.66 -3.70
CA PHE A 43 6.33 9.21 -2.90
C PHE A 43 4.95 8.89 -3.51
N PRO A 44 3.93 8.59 -2.68
CA PRO A 44 4.03 8.30 -1.25
C PRO A 44 4.72 6.96 -0.98
N SER A 45 5.34 6.83 0.19
CA SER A 45 6.01 5.59 0.59
C SER A 45 5.00 4.51 0.97
N SER A 46 4.82 3.50 0.11
CA SER A 46 3.95 2.35 0.40
C SER A 46 4.36 1.61 1.67
N HIS A 47 5.66 1.49 1.93
CA HIS A 47 6.20 0.82 3.12
C HIS A 47 5.85 1.55 4.42
N LEU A 48 5.98 2.88 4.44
CA LEU A 48 5.63 3.68 5.62
C LEU A 48 4.11 3.71 5.84
N VAL A 49 3.33 3.83 4.76
CA VAL A 49 1.87 3.79 4.83
C VAL A 49 1.40 2.42 5.33
N SER A 50 1.98 1.33 4.82
CA SER A 50 1.65 -0.04 5.21
C SER A 50 2.00 -0.33 6.67
N ILE A 51 3.22 -0.03 7.13
CA ILE A 51 3.61 -0.30 8.52
C ILE A 51 2.76 0.53 9.49
N SER A 52 2.51 1.81 9.18
CA SER A 52 1.74 2.70 10.04
C SER A 52 0.30 2.23 10.15
N THR A 53 -0.30 1.83 9.02
CA THR A 53 -1.66 1.28 8.98
C THR A 53 -1.75 -0.05 9.74
N THR A 54 -0.80 -0.95 9.54
CA THR A 54 -0.78 -2.27 10.18
C THR A 54 -0.65 -2.15 11.69
N VAL A 55 0.34 -1.38 12.18
CA VAL A 55 0.54 -1.15 13.61
C VAL A 55 -0.67 -0.44 14.22
N TYR A 56 -1.28 0.50 13.49
CA TYR A 56 -2.48 1.17 13.97
C TYR A 56 -3.67 0.22 14.11
N LEU A 57 -3.95 -0.61 13.11
CA LEU A 57 -5.03 -1.60 13.16
C LEU A 57 -4.80 -2.62 14.27
N LEU A 58 -3.58 -3.14 14.41
CA LEU A 58 -3.20 -4.05 15.49
C LEU A 58 -3.40 -3.41 16.87
N ALA A 59 -3.03 -2.13 17.00
CA ALA A 59 -3.23 -1.37 18.22
C ALA A 59 -4.72 -1.13 18.52
N LEU A 60 -5.58 -1.00 17.52
CA LEU A 60 -7.03 -0.88 17.76
C LEU A 60 -7.66 -2.21 18.20
N THR A 61 -7.17 -3.35 17.72
CA THR A 61 -7.78 -4.65 17.98
C THR A 61 -7.25 -5.32 19.25
N ILE A 62 -5.92 -5.34 19.45
CA ILE A 62 -5.29 -6.11 20.52
C ILE A 62 -5.07 -5.25 21.76
N LEU A 63 -4.60 -4.01 21.57
CA LEU A 63 -4.16 -3.18 22.69
C LEU A 63 -5.26 -2.93 23.73
N PRO A 64 -6.55 -2.68 23.38
CA PRO A 64 -7.59 -2.46 24.40
C PRO A 64 -7.77 -3.67 25.33
N ALA A 65 -7.69 -4.89 24.80
CA ALA A 65 -7.83 -6.12 25.58
C ALA A 65 -6.63 -6.31 26.52
N CYS A 66 -5.41 -6.10 26.02
CA CYS A 66 -4.20 -6.13 26.86
C CYS A 66 -4.22 -5.04 27.93
N TRP A 67 -4.63 -3.82 27.57
CA TRP A 67 -4.68 -2.66 28.46
C TRP A 67 -5.66 -2.86 29.62
N GLN A 68 -6.81 -3.48 29.35
CA GLN A 68 -7.78 -3.87 30.38
C GLN A 68 -7.21 -4.92 31.33
N ARG A 69 -6.54 -5.95 30.81
CA ARG A 69 -5.90 -7.00 31.64
C ARG A 69 -4.79 -6.45 32.53
N LEU A 70 -4.04 -5.47 32.04
CA LEU A 70 -2.98 -4.78 32.79
C LEU A 70 -3.50 -3.68 33.73
N GLN A 71 -4.83 -3.46 33.81
CA GLN A 71 -5.47 -2.45 34.65
C GLN A 71 -4.95 -1.02 34.45
N LEU A 72 -4.47 -0.70 33.24
CA LEU A 72 -3.90 0.61 32.94
C LEU A 72 -4.98 1.66 32.68
N PRO A 73 -4.75 2.95 33.00
CA PRO A 73 -5.76 4.00 32.82
C PRO A 73 -6.02 4.27 31.33
N LYS A 74 -7.29 4.24 30.92
CA LYS A 74 -7.72 4.39 29.51
C LYS A 74 -7.26 5.69 28.85
N ARG A 75 -6.99 6.74 29.64
CA ARG A 75 -6.51 8.04 29.15
C ARG A 75 -5.21 7.95 28.34
N HIS A 76 -4.33 7.00 28.67
CA HIS A 76 -3.03 6.85 27.99
C HIS A 76 -3.07 5.87 26.82
N LEU A 77 -4.15 5.10 26.64
CA LEU A 77 -4.26 4.10 25.58
C LEU A 77 -4.06 4.73 24.19
N ARG A 78 -4.74 5.85 23.92
CA ARG A 78 -4.64 6.55 22.63
C ARG A 78 -3.24 7.12 22.39
N ALA A 79 -2.61 7.66 23.43
CA ALA A 79 -1.25 8.19 23.35
C ALA A 79 -0.26 7.05 23.05
N PHE A 80 -0.40 5.90 23.72
CA PHE A 80 0.42 4.72 23.48
C PHE A 80 0.24 4.16 22.05
N CYS A 81 -1.00 4.08 21.54
CA CYS A 81 -1.23 3.70 20.14
C CYS A 81 -0.49 4.63 19.17
N MET A 82 -0.63 5.94 19.36
CA MET A 82 0.00 6.94 18.49
C MET A 82 1.53 6.86 18.57
N LEU A 83 2.08 6.66 19.77
CA LEU A 83 3.51 6.47 19.97
C LEU A 83 4.01 5.23 19.21
N GLY A 84 3.29 4.11 19.29
CA GLY A 84 3.64 2.89 18.56
C GLY A 84 3.67 3.10 17.04
N VAL A 85 2.68 3.80 16.48
CA VAL A 85 2.67 4.15 15.05
C VAL A 85 3.84 5.07 14.68
N ILE A 86 4.13 6.07 15.49
CA ILE A 86 5.25 7.00 15.25
C ILE A 86 6.58 6.25 15.28
N LEU A 87 6.81 5.37 16.27
CA LEU A 87 8.04 4.59 16.39
C LEU A 87 8.21 3.62 15.21
N ALA A 88 7.15 2.92 14.82
CA ALA A 88 7.18 2.01 13.67
C ALA A 88 7.44 2.78 12.36
N GLY A 89 6.78 3.92 12.17
CA GLY A 89 7.00 4.81 11.04
C GLY A 89 8.43 5.36 11.01
N ALA A 90 8.99 5.76 12.16
CA ALA A 90 10.36 6.24 12.28
C ALA A 90 11.38 5.14 11.95
N GLY A 91 11.21 3.93 12.50
CA GLY A 91 12.07 2.79 12.18
C GLY A 91 12.08 2.46 10.69
N MET A 92 10.90 2.41 10.05
CA MET A 92 10.81 2.20 8.60
C MET A 92 11.37 3.38 7.79
N SER A 93 11.22 4.62 8.27
CA SER A 93 11.82 5.81 7.64
C SER A 93 13.33 5.73 7.64
N ILE A 94 13.95 5.36 8.76
CA ILE A 94 15.40 5.19 8.90
C ILE A 94 15.89 4.11 7.93
N SER A 95 15.20 2.96 7.85
CA SER A 95 15.53 1.90 6.90
C SER A 95 15.50 2.38 5.44
N ARG A 96 14.49 3.17 5.06
CA ARG A 96 14.34 3.69 3.68
C ARG A 96 15.36 4.76 3.33
N ILE A 97 15.75 5.58 4.30
CA ILE A 97 16.83 6.57 4.15
C ILE A 97 18.18 5.86 4.01
N TYR A 98 18.43 4.84 4.85
CA TYR A 98 19.66 4.03 4.79
C TYR A 98 19.86 3.37 3.43
N LEU A 99 18.79 2.83 2.83
CA LEU A 99 18.81 2.22 1.50
C LEU A 99 18.90 3.23 0.33
N ALA A 100 19.00 4.53 0.62
CA ALA A 100 18.91 5.63 -0.35
C ALA A 100 17.65 5.55 -1.24
N ALA A 101 16.57 4.96 -0.72
CA ALA A 101 15.33 4.72 -1.44
C ALA A 101 14.38 5.93 -1.36
N GLN A 102 14.40 6.69 -0.26
CA GLN A 102 13.52 7.83 -0.01
C GLN A 102 14.24 8.96 0.70
N PHE A 103 13.89 10.21 0.37
CA PHE A 103 14.37 11.37 1.09
C PHE A 103 13.64 11.55 2.44
N PRO A 104 14.28 12.17 3.45
CA PRO A 104 13.65 12.41 4.75
C PRO A 104 12.32 13.15 4.69
N HIS A 105 12.20 14.15 3.81
CA HIS A 105 10.96 14.91 3.63
C HIS A 105 9.82 14.04 3.04
N GLN A 106 10.13 13.10 2.14
CA GLN A 106 9.15 12.15 1.60
C GLN A 106 8.66 11.18 2.69
N CYS A 107 9.55 10.75 3.58
CA CYS A 107 9.20 9.92 4.72
C CYS A 107 8.24 10.64 5.67
N LEU A 108 8.56 11.89 6.04
CA LEU A 108 7.71 12.72 6.91
C LEU A 108 6.32 12.96 6.31
N LEU A 109 6.26 13.35 5.03
CA LEU A 109 5.01 13.58 4.32
C LEU A 109 4.18 12.29 4.19
N SER A 110 4.83 11.14 3.95
CA SER A 110 4.15 9.84 3.88
C SER A 110 3.55 9.43 5.23
N CYS A 111 4.28 9.60 6.33
CA CYS A 111 3.76 9.40 7.69
C CYS A 111 2.57 10.31 7.99
N PHE A 112 2.67 11.59 7.62
CA PHE A 112 1.58 12.55 7.79
C PHE A 112 0.32 12.14 7.01
N LEU A 113 0.48 11.78 5.72
CA LEU A 113 -0.61 11.30 4.87
C LEU A 113 -1.23 10.00 5.40
N ALA A 114 -0.42 9.07 5.90
CA ALA A 114 -0.91 7.83 6.51
C ALA A 114 -1.80 8.15 7.73
N LEU A 115 -1.32 9.00 8.65
CA LEU A 115 -2.08 9.39 9.84
C LEU A 115 -3.37 10.15 9.48
N LEU A 116 -3.31 11.05 8.50
CA LEU A 116 -4.48 11.79 8.01
C LEU A 116 -5.52 10.83 7.41
N THR A 117 -5.08 9.88 6.58
CA THR A 117 -5.94 8.88 5.95
C THR A 117 -6.60 7.99 7.00
N LEU A 118 -5.83 7.49 7.98
CA LEU A 118 -6.36 6.68 9.07
C LEU A 118 -7.39 7.42 9.92
N ARG A 119 -7.12 8.68 10.28
CA ARG A 119 -8.08 9.51 11.04
C ARG A 119 -9.36 9.77 10.25
N THR A 120 -9.23 10.08 8.96
CA THR A 120 -10.36 10.28 8.07
C THR A 120 -11.18 9.00 7.93
N PHE A 121 -10.51 7.87 7.71
CA PHE A 121 -11.15 6.56 7.62
C PHE A 121 -11.92 6.23 8.89
N GLN A 122 -11.33 6.42 10.07
CA GLN A 122 -12.03 6.21 11.34
C GLN A 122 -13.27 7.08 11.52
N LYS A 123 -13.15 8.37 11.17
CA LYS A 123 -14.27 9.31 11.28
C LYS A 123 -15.45 8.88 10.40
N TYR A 124 -15.16 8.38 9.21
CA TYR A 124 -16.19 8.01 8.22
C TYR A 124 -16.45 6.50 8.10
N ALA A 125 -15.79 5.65 8.89
CA ALA A 125 -15.85 4.19 8.77
C ALA A 125 -17.29 3.64 8.78
N LYS A 126 -18.12 4.11 9.71
CA LYS A 126 -19.53 3.70 9.80
C LYS A 126 -20.30 4.02 8.50
N SER A 127 -20.07 5.21 7.94
CA SER A 127 -20.72 5.63 6.70
C SER A 127 -20.19 4.87 5.49
N LEU A 128 -18.89 4.56 5.45
CA LEU A 128 -18.28 3.78 4.36
C LEU A 128 -18.79 2.34 4.36
N TYR A 129 -18.90 1.72 5.54
CA TYR A 129 -19.40 0.35 5.68
C TYR A 129 -20.91 0.20 5.45
N SER A 130 -21.67 1.29 5.58
CA SER A 130 -23.10 1.33 5.30
C SER A 130 -23.45 1.78 3.87
N LEU A 131 -22.45 2.05 3.03
CA LEU A 131 -22.67 2.42 1.63
C LEU A 131 -23.48 1.34 0.91
N CYS A 132 -24.50 1.80 0.16
CA CYS A 132 -25.21 0.93 -0.78
C CYS A 132 -24.24 0.48 -1.89
N ARG A 133 -24.31 -0.80 -2.29
CA ARG A 133 -23.47 -1.37 -3.34
C ARG A 133 -23.45 -0.52 -4.60
N PHE A 134 -24.61 -0.02 -5.05
CA PHE A 134 -24.68 0.82 -6.25
C PHE A 134 -23.81 2.08 -6.15
N LYS A 135 -23.89 2.81 -5.02
CA LYS A 135 -23.05 3.99 -4.78
C LYS A 135 -21.56 3.62 -4.69
N ALA A 136 -21.25 2.50 -4.05
CA ALA A 136 -19.87 2.03 -3.93
C ALA A 136 -19.27 1.62 -5.28
N VAL A 137 -20.04 0.95 -6.15
CA VAL A 137 -19.64 0.63 -7.53
C VAL A 137 -19.42 1.91 -8.33
N LEU A 138 -20.31 2.90 -8.22
CA LEU A 138 -20.14 4.19 -8.90
C LEU A 138 -18.83 4.90 -8.47
N ILE A 139 -18.55 4.92 -7.16
CA ILE A 139 -17.28 5.47 -6.63
C ILE A 139 -16.08 4.72 -7.19
N LEU A 140 -16.13 3.38 -7.23
CA LEU A 140 -15.06 2.55 -7.79
C LEU A 140 -14.83 2.83 -9.28
N CYS A 141 -15.91 2.97 -10.06
CA CYS A 141 -15.81 3.34 -11.48
C CYS A 141 -15.12 4.71 -11.63
N CYS A 142 -15.53 5.72 -10.87
CA CYS A 142 -14.88 7.03 -10.88
C CYS A 142 -13.39 6.95 -10.51
N LEU A 143 -13.06 6.17 -9.47
CA LEU A 143 -11.67 5.94 -9.07
C LEU A 143 -10.87 5.23 -10.16
N SER A 144 -11.45 4.26 -10.87
CA SER A 144 -10.79 3.52 -11.95
C SER A 144 -10.48 4.36 -13.19
N ILE A 145 -11.23 5.44 -13.41
CA ILE A 145 -11.00 6.40 -14.50
C ILE A 145 -9.82 7.34 -14.15
N SER A 146 -9.59 7.61 -12.87
CA SER A 146 -8.59 8.59 -12.43
C SER A 146 -7.14 8.32 -12.91
N PRO A 147 -6.60 7.08 -12.93
CA PRO A 147 -5.26 6.82 -13.45
C PRO A 147 -5.16 7.05 -14.96
N VAL A 148 -6.25 6.83 -15.70
CA VAL A 148 -6.31 7.09 -17.15
C VAL A 148 -6.24 8.60 -17.40
N ILE A 149 -6.99 9.40 -16.63
CA ILE A 149 -6.92 10.86 -16.69
C ILE A 149 -5.51 11.35 -16.34
N ILE A 150 -4.90 10.81 -15.28
CA ILE A 150 -3.53 11.16 -14.87
C ILE A 150 -2.53 10.80 -15.97
N TYR A 151 -2.64 9.61 -16.56
CA TYR A 151 -1.77 9.15 -17.65
C TYR A 151 -1.79 10.12 -18.84
N PHE A 152 -2.98 10.45 -19.35
CA PHE A 152 -3.10 11.40 -20.45
C PHE A 152 -2.72 12.83 -20.04
N GLY A 153 -2.99 13.23 -18.80
CA GLY A 153 -2.54 14.50 -18.24
C GLY A 153 -1.01 14.62 -18.22
N MET A 154 -0.31 13.56 -17.82
CA MET A 154 1.16 13.49 -17.85
C MET A 154 1.69 13.61 -19.28
N LEU A 155 1.09 12.91 -20.24
CA LEU A 155 1.46 13.03 -21.65
C LEU A 155 1.27 14.46 -22.20
N ARG A 156 0.24 15.20 -21.74
CA ARG A 156 -0.01 16.58 -22.18
C ARG A 156 1.01 17.60 -21.67
N ILE A 157 1.70 17.28 -20.58
CA ILE A 157 2.76 18.14 -20.00
C ILE A 157 4.17 17.60 -20.32
N ASP A 158 4.29 16.74 -21.34
CA ASP A 158 5.53 16.09 -21.77
C ASP A 158 6.26 15.32 -20.65
N MET A 159 5.50 14.85 -19.66
CA MET A 159 5.99 13.97 -18.61
C MET A 159 5.69 12.52 -18.98
N ASP A 160 6.73 11.69 -18.99
CA ASP A 160 6.53 10.27 -19.25
C ASP A 160 5.88 9.55 -18.06
N PRO A 161 4.72 8.89 -18.26
CA PRO A 161 4.07 8.09 -17.23
C PRO A 161 4.90 6.90 -16.74
N HIS A 162 5.84 6.42 -17.55
CA HIS A 162 6.74 5.32 -17.21
C HIS A 162 8.11 5.80 -16.73
N TRP A 163 8.23 7.07 -16.34
CA TRP A 163 9.52 7.67 -16.00
C TRP A 163 10.21 6.93 -14.86
N SER A 164 9.48 6.50 -13.82
CA SER A 164 10.05 5.76 -12.69
C SER A 164 10.62 4.40 -13.11
N VAL A 165 9.96 3.72 -14.06
CA VAL A 165 10.41 2.44 -14.60
C VAL A 165 11.69 2.63 -15.41
N ARG A 166 11.76 3.67 -16.25
CA ARG A 166 12.98 3.99 -17.01
C ARG A 166 14.14 4.35 -16.10
N MET A 167 13.90 5.10 -15.03
CA MET A 167 14.92 5.43 -14.04
C MET A 167 15.42 4.19 -13.29
N ALA A 168 14.53 3.24 -12.95
CA ALA A 168 14.92 1.97 -12.36
C ALA A 168 15.80 1.15 -13.31
N PHE A 169 15.44 1.02 -14.59
CA PHE A 169 16.27 0.35 -15.60
C PHE A 169 17.61 1.02 -15.85
N LYS A 170 17.67 2.36 -15.79
CA LYS A 170 18.91 3.12 -16.00
C LYS A 170 19.92 2.92 -14.87
N TRP A 171 19.44 2.87 -13.63
CA TRP A 171 20.30 2.96 -12.45
C TRP A 171 20.39 1.68 -11.61
N CYS A 172 19.56 0.67 -11.87
CA CYS A 172 19.75 -0.64 -11.27
C CYS A 172 20.90 -1.39 -11.95
N MET A 173 21.84 -1.93 -11.18
CA MET A 173 23.01 -2.65 -11.69
C MET A 173 22.61 -4.03 -12.22
N ASP A 174 21.63 -4.68 -11.59
CA ASP A 174 21.13 -6.00 -11.97
C ASP A 174 19.60 -5.97 -12.16
N PRO A 175 19.10 -6.09 -13.41
CA PRO A 175 17.67 -6.04 -13.69
C PRO A 175 16.89 -7.19 -13.07
N THR A 176 17.53 -8.30 -12.67
CA THR A 176 16.85 -9.40 -11.97
C THR A 176 16.37 -9.01 -10.57
N GLN A 177 16.94 -7.95 -9.99
CA GLN A 177 16.51 -7.42 -8.69
C GLN A 177 15.20 -6.62 -8.80
N MET A 178 14.81 -6.19 -10.01
CA MET A 178 13.55 -5.49 -10.23
C MET A 178 12.38 -6.45 -10.18
N ARG A 179 11.42 -6.15 -9.32
CA ARG A 179 10.20 -6.93 -9.19
C ARG A 179 9.16 -6.45 -10.19
N HIS A 180 8.82 -7.31 -11.16
CA HIS A 180 7.77 -7.00 -12.12
C HIS A 180 6.42 -6.71 -11.44
N GLU A 181 6.11 -7.36 -10.32
CA GLU A 181 4.92 -7.14 -9.50
C GLU A 181 4.81 -5.71 -8.92
N ASP A 182 5.93 -4.99 -8.84
CA ASP A 182 6.00 -3.62 -8.30
C ASP A 182 5.91 -2.56 -9.42
N SER A 183 5.60 -2.93 -10.66
CA SER A 183 5.33 -1.93 -11.70
C SER A 183 4.00 -1.21 -11.44
N SER A 184 3.90 0.05 -11.85
CA SER A 184 2.75 0.92 -11.59
C SER A 184 1.42 0.32 -12.06
N ILE A 185 1.39 -0.31 -13.24
CA ILE A 185 0.17 -0.92 -13.79
C ILE A 185 -0.27 -2.13 -12.96
N PHE A 186 0.67 -2.96 -12.50
CA PHE A 186 0.33 -4.15 -11.70
C PHE A 186 -0.13 -3.77 -10.30
N VAL A 187 0.51 -2.78 -9.68
CA VAL A 187 0.07 -2.23 -8.39
C VAL A 187 -1.35 -1.69 -8.49
N LEU A 188 -1.67 -0.94 -9.56
CA LEU A 188 -3.03 -0.47 -9.80
C LEU A 188 -4.02 -1.63 -9.94
N ALA A 189 -3.70 -2.65 -10.73
CA ALA A 189 -4.58 -3.81 -10.91
C ALA A 189 -4.81 -4.58 -9.61
N ARG A 190 -3.77 -4.78 -8.80
CA ARG A 190 -3.87 -5.38 -7.46
C ARG A 190 -4.78 -4.57 -6.55
N ASP A 191 -4.55 -3.26 -6.46
CA ASP A 191 -5.26 -2.39 -5.53
C ASP A 191 -6.74 -2.21 -5.94
N PHE A 192 -7.03 -2.09 -7.25
CA PHE A 192 -8.41 -2.12 -7.76
C PHE A 192 -9.07 -3.50 -7.58
N GLY A 193 -8.31 -4.59 -7.67
CA GLY A 193 -8.79 -5.93 -7.34
C GLY A 193 -9.32 -5.97 -5.91
N TYR A 194 -8.47 -5.59 -4.93
CA TYR A 194 -8.90 -5.52 -3.52
C TYR A 194 -10.13 -4.63 -3.31
N LEU A 195 -10.14 -3.42 -3.91
CA LEU A 195 -11.30 -2.52 -3.82
C LEU A 195 -12.57 -3.13 -4.41
N THR A 196 -12.46 -3.84 -5.53
CA THR A 196 -13.59 -4.56 -6.15
C THR A 196 -14.15 -5.60 -5.19
N GLY A 197 -13.29 -6.40 -4.57
CA GLY A 197 -13.70 -7.37 -3.56
C GLY A 197 -14.45 -6.73 -2.39
N VAL A 198 -13.91 -5.62 -1.86
CA VAL A 198 -14.55 -4.84 -0.78
C VAL A 198 -15.93 -4.30 -1.21
N VAL A 199 -16.03 -3.72 -2.40
CA VAL A 199 -17.27 -3.13 -2.93
C VAL A 199 -18.36 -4.20 -3.10
N LEU A 200 -17.99 -5.38 -3.60
CA LEU A 200 -18.91 -6.53 -3.72
C LEU A 200 -19.39 -7.01 -2.34
N SER A 201 -18.58 -6.84 -1.29
CA SER A 201 -18.93 -7.25 0.08
C SER A 201 -19.81 -6.27 0.84
N LEU A 202 -19.95 -5.00 0.41
CA LEU A 202 -20.81 -4.01 1.08
C LEU A 202 -22.31 -4.35 0.99
N PRO A 203 -23.18 -3.95 1.94
CA PRO A 203 -22.85 -3.31 3.21
C PRO A 203 -22.33 -4.31 4.25
N LEU A 204 -21.34 -3.91 5.05
CA LEU A 204 -20.62 -4.80 5.98
C LEU A 204 -21.22 -4.86 7.40
N TYR A 205 -22.30 -4.14 7.68
CA TYR A 205 -22.90 -3.95 9.02
C TYR A 205 -23.19 -5.27 9.77
N LYS A 206 -23.86 -6.24 9.13
CA LYS A 206 -24.23 -7.52 9.78
C LYS A 206 -23.03 -8.39 10.16
N SER A 207 -21.90 -8.25 9.48
CA SER A 207 -20.70 -9.05 9.74
C SER A 207 -19.91 -8.59 10.97
N PHE A 208 -20.14 -7.35 11.44
CA PHE A 208 -19.45 -6.77 12.60
C PHE A 208 -20.18 -7.02 13.94
N GLU A 209 -21.49 -7.30 13.92
CA GLU A 209 -22.27 -7.55 15.14
C GLU A 209 -22.13 -8.98 15.69
N SER A 210 -21.67 -9.95 14.87
CA SER A 210 -21.44 -11.31 15.35
C SER A 210 -20.33 -11.31 16.41
N LYS A 211 -20.58 -11.87 17.60
CA LYS A 211 -19.54 -12.10 18.62
C LYS A 211 -18.40 -12.87 17.96
N ILE A 212 -17.24 -12.22 17.83
CA ILE A 212 -16.08 -12.77 17.14
C ILE A 212 -15.52 -13.93 17.97
N VAL A 213 -15.76 -15.18 17.56
CA VAL A 213 -15.00 -16.32 18.07
C VAL A 213 -13.66 -16.34 17.33
N LEU A 214 -12.72 -15.52 17.81
CA LEU A 214 -11.39 -15.35 17.21
C LEU A 214 -10.68 -16.69 16.99
N VAL A 215 -10.89 -17.65 17.90
CA VAL A 215 -10.33 -19.01 17.87
C VAL A 215 -10.81 -19.81 16.65
N LYS A 216 -12.05 -19.64 16.20
CA LYS A 216 -12.58 -20.33 14.99
C LYS A 216 -12.15 -19.63 13.70
N ARG A 217 -11.93 -18.30 13.73
CA ARG A 217 -11.54 -17.51 12.54
C ARG A 217 -10.06 -17.62 12.21
N LEU A 218 -9.19 -17.70 13.22
CA LEU A 218 -7.74 -17.74 13.03
C LEU A 218 -7.26 -18.89 12.09
N PRO A 219 -7.69 -20.16 12.25
CA PRO A 219 -7.25 -21.23 11.35
C PRO A 219 -7.76 -21.03 9.92
N LEU A 220 -8.99 -20.53 9.74
CA LEU A 220 -9.54 -20.25 8.41
C LEU A 220 -8.82 -19.09 7.72
N LEU A 221 -8.47 -18.04 8.46
CA LEU A 221 -7.65 -16.94 7.95
C LEU A 221 -6.27 -17.45 7.54
N PHE A 222 -5.64 -18.29 8.37
CA PHE A 222 -4.34 -18.88 8.04
C PHE A 222 -4.40 -19.71 6.75
N VAL A 223 -5.40 -20.59 6.61
CA VAL A 223 -5.58 -21.39 5.39
C VAL A 223 -5.82 -20.49 4.17
N LEU A 224 -6.66 -19.45 4.30
CA LEU A 224 -6.92 -18.51 3.21
C LEU A 224 -5.64 -17.77 2.78
N GLU A 225 -4.82 -17.32 3.73
CA GLU A 225 -3.55 -16.65 3.41
C GLU A 225 -2.52 -17.62 2.79
N MET A 226 -2.48 -18.88 3.24
CA MET A 226 -1.62 -19.89 2.62
C MET A 226 -2.04 -20.19 1.18
N LEU A 227 -3.34 -20.29 0.92
CA LEU A 227 -3.88 -20.46 -0.43
C LEU A 227 -3.59 -19.23 -1.31
N ASN A 228 -3.75 -18.02 -0.76
CA ASN A 228 -3.44 -16.78 -1.46
C ASN A 228 -1.94 -16.67 -1.78
N TYR A 229 -1.08 -17.08 -0.85
CA TYR A 229 0.36 -17.16 -1.05
C TYR A 229 0.74 -18.16 -2.15
N TYR A 230 0.15 -19.36 -2.14
CA TYR A 230 0.36 -20.35 -3.18
C TYR A 230 -0.13 -19.86 -4.56
N ALA A 231 -1.33 -19.28 -4.62
CA ALA A 231 -1.86 -18.66 -5.84
C ALA A 231 -0.94 -17.53 -6.35
N ARG A 232 -0.28 -16.79 -5.45
CA ARG A 232 0.72 -15.78 -5.84
C ARG A 232 1.98 -16.42 -6.44
N LEU A 233 2.44 -17.56 -5.93
CA LEU A 233 3.59 -18.27 -6.51
C LEU A 233 3.29 -18.79 -7.92
N GLU A 234 2.09 -19.34 -8.13
CA GLU A 234 1.61 -19.89 -9.41
C GLU A 234 1.07 -18.82 -10.38
N THR A 235 1.44 -17.55 -10.19
CA THR A 235 0.98 -16.46 -11.07
C THR A 235 1.47 -16.71 -12.50
N PRO A 236 0.58 -16.71 -13.51
CA PRO A 236 0.93 -17.02 -14.90
C PRO A 236 1.82 -15.93 -15.52
N LYS A 237 3.13 -16.17 -15.55
CA LYS A 237 4.13 -15.23 -16.10
C LYS A 237 4.37 -15.39 -17.61
N SER A 238 4.04 -16.55 -18.18
CA SER A 238 4.33 -16.90 -19.58
C SER A 238 3.26 -16.47 -20.59
N TYR A 239 2.02 -16.24 -20.16
CA TYR A 239 0.86 -15.98 -21.03
C TYR A 239 0.72 -14.50 -21.44
N GLY A 240 1.78 -13.71 -21.31
CA GLY A 240 1.81 -12.29 -21.64
C GLY A 240 1.26 -11.37 -20.54
N ARG A 241 1.45 -10.07 -20.75
CA ARG A 241 1.17 -9.02 -19.74
C ARG A 241 -0.30 -8.92 -19.35
N VAL A 242 -1.21 -9.07 -20.32
CA VAL A 242 -2.66 -8.95 -20.08
C VAL A 242 -3.16 -10.07 -19.17
N ALA A 243 -2.76 -11.32 -19.45
CA ALA A 243 -3.13 -12.46 -18.62
C ALA A 243 -2.60 -12.31 -17.18
N PHE A 244 -1.36 -11.83 -17.04
CA PHE A 244 -0.77 -11.56 -15.72
C PHE A 244 -1.55 -10.48 -14.95
N VAL A 245 -1.86 -9.33 -15.59
CA VAL A 245 -2.65 -8.25 -14.96
C VAL A 245 -4.05 -8.74 -14.56
N ALA A 246 -4.72 -9.46 -15.45
CA ALA A 246 -6.07 -9.97 -15.21
C ALA A 246 -6.08 -10.98 -14.05
N TYR A 247 -5.11 -11.89 -14.01
CA TYR A 247 -4.96 -12.85 -12.92
C TYR A 247 -4.76 -12.14 -11.58
N GLU A 248 -3.84 -11.18 -11.50
CA GLU A 248 -3.61 -10.38 -10.30
C GLU A 248 -4.89 -9.68 -9.86
N PHE A 249 -5.60 -8.99 -10.77
CA PHE A 249 -6.86 -8.34 -10.44
C PHE A 249 -7.88 -9.31 -9.84
N VAL A 250 -8.13 -10.44 -10.52
CA VAL A 250 -9.12 -11.44 -10.10
C VAL A 250 -8.74 -12.09 -8.78
N ARG A 251 -7.47 -12.48 -8.59
CA ARG A 251 -7.00 -13.10 -7.34
C ARG A 251 -7.24 -12.17 -6.15
N ASN A 252 -6.82 -10.92 -6.25
CA ASN A 252 -6.94 -9.95 -5.16
C ASN A 252 -8.42 -9.57 -4.89
N ALA A 253 -9.26 -9.50 -5.93
CA ALA A 253 -10.71 -9.31 -5.77
C ALA A 253 -11.39 -10.48 -5.05
N MET A 254 -11.08 -11.72 -5.47
CA MET A 254 -11.60 -12.93 -4.84
C MET A 254 -11.12 -13.06 -3.40
N HIS A 255 -9.86 -12.74 -3.11
CA HIS A 255 -9.30 -12.78 -1.75
C HIS A 255 -10.05 -11.83 -0.81
N SER A 256 -10.17 -10.54 -1.16
CA SER A 256 -10.91 -9.58 -0.33
C SER A 256 -12.39 -9.92 -0.17
N PHE A 257 -13.06 -10.36 -1.25
CA PHE A 257 -14.45 -10.79 -1.18
C PHE A 257 -14.64 -12.00 -0.26
N THR A 258 -13.74 -12.99 -0.35
CA THR A 258 -13.78 -14.20 0.49
C THR A 258 -13.59 -13.84 1.95
N LEU A 259 -12.61 -12.98 2.26
CA LEU A 259 -12.30 -12.54 3.62
C LEU A 259 -13.48 -11.79 4.26
N LEU A 260 -14.18 -10.94 3.50
CA LEU A 260 -15.23 -10.06 4.03
C LEU A 260 -16.65 -10.64 3.96
N THR A 261 -16.93 -11.56 3.03
CA THR A 261 -18.29 -12.09 2.82
C THR A 261 -18.43 -13.58 3.08
N ILE A 262 -17.42 -14.38 2.71
CA ILE A 262 -17.51 -15.84 2.78
C ILE A 262 -17.08 -16.33 4.17
N LEU A 263 -15.89 -15.93 4.62
CA LEU A 263 -15.30 -16.37 5.89
C LEU A 263 -16.20 -16.07 7.11
N PRO A 264 -16.85 -14.88 7.23
CA PRO A 264 -17.74 -14.61 8.34
C PRO A 264 -18.92 -15.58 8.42
N LYS A 265 -19.47 -16.04 7.29
CA LYS A 265 -20.63 -16.98 7.26
C LYS A 265 -20.28 -18.38 7.77
N PHE A 266 -19.02 -18.79 7.66
CA PHE A 266 -18.56 -20.08 8.19
C PHE A 266 -18.20 -20.03 9.69
N THR A 267 -18.16 -18.83 10.28
CA THR A 267 -17.64 -18.62 11.64
C THR A 267 -18.64 -17.97 12.59
N THR A 268 -19.82 -17.57 12.09
CA THR A 268 -21.06 -17.32 12.84
C THR A 268 -21.69 -18.63 13.25
#